data_AF-A0ABD0YYJ3-F1
#
_entry.id   AF-A0ABD0YYJ3-F1
#
_cell.length_a   1.000
_cell.length_b   1.000
_cell.length_c   1.000
_cell.angle_alpha   90.00
_cell.angle_beta   90.00
_cell.angle_gamma   90.00
#
_symmetry.space_group_name_H-M   'P 1'
#
loop_
_entity.id
_entity.type
_entity.pdbx_description
1 polymer ?
#
loop_
_entity_poly.entity_id
_entity_poly.type
_entity_poly.pdbx_seq_one_letter_code
_entity_poly.pdbx_strand_id
1 'polypeptide(L)'
;MLKVVGASWEKTRLTTIMLGTVSAIAIFAIFFFEVPVGYEDGNYAATVFWNKQHHFRIEFWGQGNDPDEIKKGVARAYYKPSMKTTGWASLEIETQDKYPDWVQAHSAGLLEGSLCWQVIYWHWQNTIGYICQEKKSYCDQIRQFIRENTQYIKKYASEKDSTDPFWHQVNLFYIQLDGLENGWRYAIERSRKKKEIDISHVDFLWMNSLSDLRDLEMKFNFTKDVQPVGKPLAISLLKLIPNSNKEFVVAHASAGYYNEMLRLQKRYNFSYHLNTTNTSGLIPGRAIEFTSYPGTLHSQDDFYQISGAKPFIVSGAAIKIYNQNLWDEVDQNQPMVGVRVMTANRLAQSAKHWSELMNSFSSGTGNKQWLVIEPNSTMEIWTVEQIPGKSKMLNITDIVHQQGYWPSFGLPFDEELSNLVGYKTAGKDIVDFFKSTEKILREGQVNIVDRGSLVSFMRGPDLTKIGRSDIVGDEPTSSAYHDYLNISNEIDGLLKEVSGKENSRHSKDEGTMENKLLVGNKPLAFYTSPESITEDQNDKLKDIPIVQNPGILHKEMNGNIDLKISSGGPTFTAYAGPPYNNEGQFAIEPFQWSKTLFNDICHQGQPDVWDFEPVETDWVWSQASEVNDIEK
;
A
#
# COMPACT_ATOMS: atom_id res chain seq x y z
N MET A 1 49.02 40.04 55.47
CA MET A 1 48.24 41.26 55.18
C MET A 1 47.56 41.04 53.82
N LEU A 2 46.32 40.51 53.82
CA LEU A 2 45.57 40.19 52.59
C LEU A 2 44.86 41.46 52.11
N LYS A 3 45.32 42.03 50.98
CA LYS A 3 44.60 43.10 50.27
C LYS A 3 43.39 42.48 49.58
N VAL A 4 42.20 42.71 50.16
CA VAL A 4 40.94 42.46 49.47
C VAL A 4 40.83 43.47 48.34
N VAL A 5 40.86 42.99 47.10
CA VAL A 5 40.66 43.82 45.91
C VAL A 5 39.16 44.07 45.79
N GLY A 6 38.70 45.22 46.30
CA GLY A 6 37.32 45.65 46.16
C GLY A 6 36.99 45.82 44.68
N ALA A 7 35.97 45.11 44.20
CA ALA A 7 35.43 45.34 42.86
C ALA A 7 35.06 46.81 42.71
N SER A 8 35.48 47.44 41.61
CA SER A 8 35.17 48.85 41.32
C SER A 8 33.65 49.06 41.39
N TRP A 9 33.22 49.97 42.27
CA TRP A 9 31.82 50.32 42.47
C TRP A 9 31.14 50.75 41.16
N GLU A 10 31.88 51.38 40.26
CA GLU A 10 31.39 51.73 38.92
C GLU A 10 31.10 50.50 38.07
N LYS A 11 31.95 49.47 38.13
CA LYS A 11 31.71 48.20 37.41
C LYS A 11 30.48 47.49 37.96
N THR A 12 30.31 47.43 39.28
CA THR A 12 29.13 46.82 39.91
C THR A 12 27.85 47.56 39.51
N ARG A 13 27.87 48.89 39.46
CA ARG A 13 26.73 49.71 39.04
C ARG A 13 26.39 49.50 37.56
N LEU A 14 27.41 49.45 36.69
CA LEU A 14 27.22 49.20 35.26
C LEU A 14 26.61 47.81 35.01
N THR A 15 27.13 46.78 35.69
CA THR A 15 26.61 45.41 35.61
C THR A 15 25.17 45.32 36.12
N THR A 16 24.83 46.02 37.21
CA THR A 16 23.46 46.04 37.76
C THR A 16 22.47 46.71 36.80
N ILE A 17 22.86 47.83 36.20
CA ILE A 17 22.04 48.52 35.18
C ILE A 17 21.85 47.61 33.97
N MET A 18 22.91 46.95 33.50
CA MET A 18 22.84 46.06 32.34
C MET A 18 21.92 44.85 32.61
N LEU A 19 22.01 44.23 33.80
CA LEU A 19 21.11 43.16 34.23
C LEU A 19 19.66 43.64 34.36
N GLY A 20 19.45 44.85 34.91
CA GLY A 20 18.13 45.48 34.98
C GLY A 20 17.52 45.69 33.59
N THR A 21 18.31 46.21 32.64
CA THR A 21 17.87 46.44 31.27
C THR A 21 17.56 45.13 30.54
N VAL A 22 18.42 44.11 30.65
CA VAL A 22 18.16 42.79 30.06
C VAL A 22 16.91 42.15 30.66
N SER A 23 16.73 42.25 31.97
CA SER A 23 15.54 41.73 32.65
C SER A 23 14.28 42.47 32.22
N ALA A 24 14.34 43.80 32.07
CA ALA A 24 13.23 44.61 31.59
C ALA A 24 12.87 44.28 30.13
N ILE A 25 13.86 44.06 29.26
CA ILE A 25 13.63 43.61 27.88
C ILE A 25 13.01 42.21 27.86
N ALA A 26 13.47 41.30 28.71
CA ALA A 26 12.91 39.95 28.82
C ALA A 26 11.45 39.98 29.31
N ILE A 27 11.15 40.77 30.34
CA ILE A 27 9.78 40.97 30.84
C ILE A 27 8.91 41.62 29.76
N PHE A 28 9.40 42.66 29.09
CA PHE A 28 8.69 43.30 27.98
C PHE A 28 8.41 42.32 26.84
N ALA A 29 9.37 41.46 26.49
CA ALA A 29 9.16 40.40 25.51
C ALA A 29 8.10 39.38 25.97
N ILE A 30 8.12 38.95 27.23
CA ILE A 30 7.12 38.00 27.76
C ILE A 30 5.70 38.58 27.74
N PHE A 31 5.52 39.86 28.09
CA PHE A 31 4.19 40.48 28.20
C PHE A 31 3.66 41.09 26.91
N PHE A 32 4.53 41.53 26.00
CA PHE A 32 4.13 42.23 24.76
C PHE A 32 4.44 41.44 23.49
N PHE A 33 5.22 40.36 23.59
CA PHE A 33 5.40 39.34 22.55
C PHE A 33 4.94 37.99 23.08
N GLU A 34 3.70 37.90 23.59
CA GLU A 34 2.96 36.65 23.50
C GLU A 34 2.86 36.32 22.00
N VAL A 35 3.84 35.58 21.49
CA VAL A 35 3.70 34.89 20.21
C VAL A 35 2.48 34.01 20.41
N PRO A 36 1.36 34.23 19.70
CA PRO A 36 0.23 33.33 19.82
C PRO A 36 0.79 31.93 19.57
N VAL A 37 0.65 31.05 20.57
CA VAL A 37 1.03 29.65 20.42
C VAL A 37 0.12 29.14 19.30
N GLY A 38 0.68 29.05 18.10
CA GLY A 38 -0.03 28.52 16.95
C GLY A 38 -0.58 27.16 17.33
N TYR A 39 -1.82 26.87 16.94
CA TYR A 39 -2.40 25.57 17.17
C TYR A 39 -1.58 24.53 16.38
N GLU A 40 -0.82 23.70 17.09
CA GLU A 40 -0.04 22.61 16.52
C GLU A 40 -0.99 21.45 16.17
N ASP A 41 -1.53 21.48 14.96
CA ASP A 41 -2.43 20.46 14.43
C ASP A 41 -1.71 19.18 13.97
N GLY A 42 -0.38 19.16 14.01
CA GLY A 42 0.46 18.06 13.56
C GLY A 42 0.56 17.92 12.04
N ASN A 43 -0.03 18.81 11.26
CA ASN A 43 0.00 18.78 9.80
C ASN A 43 1.13 19.68 9.27
N TYR A 44 1.71 19.31 8.13
CA TYR A 44 2.85 20.04 7.58
C TYR A 44 2.59 20.49 6.15
N ALA A 45 3.00 21.71 5.86
CA ALA A 45 2.92 22.27 4.53
C ALA A 45 4.29 22.73 4.01
N ALA A 46 4.50 22.58 2.71
CA ALA A 46 5.67 23.13 2.03
C ALA A 46 5.35 23.55 0.59
N THR A 47 6.10 24.52 0.10
CA THR A 47 6.03 25.01 -1.30
C THR A 47 7.41 25.00 -1.92
N VAL A 48 7.50 24.57 -3.17
CA VAL A 48 8.71 24.70 -3.98
C VAL A 48 8.54 25.86 -4.96
N PHE A 49 9.51 26.77 -4.96
CA PHE A 49 9.66 27.84 -5.93
C PHE A 49 10.80 27.52 -6.88
N TRP A 50 10.67 27.97 -8.13
CA TRP A 50 11.72 27.82 -9.13
C TRP A 50 11.84 29.07 -9.97
N ASN A 51 13.08 29.44 -10.26
CA ASN A 51 13.40 30.35 -11.35
C ASN A 51 14.73 29.96 -12.00
N LYS A 52 14.99 30.47 -13.20
CA LYS A 52 16.19 30.10 -13.99
C LYS A 52 17.52 30.52 -13.35
N GLN A 53 17.53 31.48 -12.42
CA GLN A 53 18.75 32.05 -11.82
C GLN A 53 19.11 31.44 -10.46
N HIS A 54 18.11 31.10 -9.66
CA HIS A 54 18.21 30.65 -8.27
C HIS A 54 17.80 29.17 -8.10
N HIS A 55 17.53 28.47 -9.20
CA HIS A 55 17.11 27.07 -9.21
C HIS A 55 15.93 26.80 -8.26
N PHE A 56 15.87 25.62 -7.64
CA PHE A 56 14.80 25.21 -6.74
C PHE A 56 15.02 25.76 -5.32
N ARG A 57 13.95 26.29 -4.72
CA ARG A 57 13.92 26.71 -3.31
C ARG A 57 12.68 26.13 -2.65
N ILE A 58 12.88 25.35 -1.59
CA ILE A 58 11.79 24.86 -0.74
C ILE A 58 11.54 25.81 0.44
N GLU A 59 10.28 26.06 0.73
CA GLU A 59 9.79 26.86 1.84
C GLU A 59 8.84 25.99 2.68
N PHE A 60 9.15 25.82 3.97
CA PHE A 60 8.34 25.02 4.89
C PHE A 60 7.52 25.96 5.75
N TRP A 61 6.21 25.76 5.78
CA TRP A 61 5.26 26.62 6.48
C TRP A 61 5.04 26.19 7.95
N GLY A 62 5.54 25.02 8.36
CA GLY A 62 5.33 24.50 9.71
C GLY A 62 3.94 23.87 9.88
N GLN A 63 3.36 23.99 11.07
CA GLN A 63 2.05 23.43 11.44
C GLN A 63 0.98 24.51 11.61
N GLY A 64 -0.30 24.11 11.66
CA GLY A 64 -1.42 25.01 11.94
C GLY A 64 -1.67 26.05 10.84
N ASN A 65 -1.30 25.72 9.60
CA ASN A 65 -1.48 26.60 8.45
C ASN A 65 -2.87 26.40 7.84
N ASP A 66 -3.54 27.50 7.46
CA ASP A 66 -4.70 27.43 6.58
C ASP A 66 -4.23 26.90 5.20
N PRO A 67 -4.73 25.75 4.72
CA PRO A 67 -4.32 25.20 3.45
C PRO A 67 -4.52 26.14 2.26
N ASP A 68 -5.51 27.02 2.31
CA ASP A 68 -5.82 27.96 1.22
C ASP A 68 -4.83 29.13 1.14
N GLU A 69 -4.17 29.47 2.24
CA GLU A 69 -3.15 30.53 2.29
C GLU A 69 -1.77 30.06 1.83
N ILE A 70 -1.55 28.74 1.71
CA ILE A 70 -0.28 28.18 1.25
C ILE A 70 -0.05 28.57 -0.22
N LYS A 71 1.03 29.33 -0.46
CA LYS A 71 1.42 29.77 -1.81
C LYS A 71 1.61 28.58 -2.74
N LYS A 72 1.08 28.68 -3.97
CA LYS A 72 1.15 27.61 -4.97
C LYS A 72 2.56 27.28 -5.48
N GLY A 73 3.44 28.28 -5.60
CA GLY A 73 4.79 28.08 -6.15
C GLY A 73 4.77 27.38 -7.51
N VAL A 74 5.77 26.52 -7.76
CA VAL A 74 5.71 25.46 -8.78
C VAL A 74 4.81 24.33 -8.32
N ALA A 75 5.02 23.92 -7.08
CA ALA A 75 4.27 22.88 -6.42
C ALA A 75 4.12 23.23 -4.94
N ARG A 76 3.01 22.81 -4.35
CA ARG A 76 2.78 22.84 -2.90
C ARG A 76 2.30 21.47 -2.42
N ALA A 77 2.58 21.16 -1.17
CA ALA A 77 2.21 19.90 -0.56
C ALA A 77 1.65 20.09 0.85
N TYR A 78 0.72 19.22 1.21
CA TYR A 78 0.11 19.14 2.53
C TYR A 78 0.21 17.69 3.04
N TYR A 79 0.84 17.51 4.20
CA TYR A 79 1.17 16.20 4.77
C TYR A 79 0.53 16.04 6.15
N LYS A 80 -0.25 14.98 6.34
CA LYS A 80 -0.87 14.60 7.62
C LYS A 80 -0.23 13.29 8.13
N PRO A 81 0.65 13.32 9.15
CA PRO A 81 1.34 12.14 9.68
C PRO A 81 0.48 11.31 10.66
N SER A 82 -0.76 11.00 10.29
CA SER A 82 -1.74 10.31 11.15
C SER A 82 -1.56 8.80 11.29
N MET A 83 -0.41 8.24 10.88
CA MET A 83 -0.12 6.80 10.86
C MET A 83 -0.40 6.10 12.20
N LYS A 84 -0.09 6.75 13.33
CA LYS A 84 -0.28 6.16 14.66
C LYS A 84 -1.74 6.10 15.11
N THR A 85 -2.58 7.00 14.61
CA THR A 85 -3.97 7.16 15.07
C THR A 85 -4.98 6.50 14.13
N THR A 86 -4.65 6.41 12.84
CA THR A 86 -5.58 5.91 11.82
C THR A 86 -5.01 4.77 10.97
N GLY A 87 -3.75 4.41 11.18
CA GLY A 87 -3.04 3.46 10.31
C GLY A 87 -2.69 4.02 8.93
N TRP A 88 -2.98 5.30 8.66
CA TRP A 88 -2.66 5.99 7.41
C TRP A 88 -2.02 7.36 7.68
N ALA A 89 -0.92 7.66 7.01
CA ALA A 89 -0.56 9.05 6.74
C ALA A 89 -1.24 9.51 5.43
N SER A 90 -1.38 10.82 5.20
CA SER A 90 -1.84 11.33 3.91
C SER A 90 -0.95 12.44 3.36
N LEU A 91 -0.80 12.49 2.04
CA LEU A 91 0.01 13.46 1.32
C LEU A 91 -0.73 13.94 0.07
N GLU A 92 -1.00 15.24 0.00
CA GLU A 92 -1.53 15.90 -1.18
C GLU A 92 -0.46 16.78 -1.81
N ILE A 93 -0.30 16.73 -3.13
CA ILE A 93 0.61 17.59 -3.89
C ILE A 93 -0.13 18.17 -5.09
N GLU A 94 -0.05 19.50 -5.25
CA GLU A 94 -0.58 20.23 -6.40
C GLU A 94 0.57 20.90 -7.17
N THR A 95 0.61 20.77 -8.51
CA THR A 95 1.55 21.49 -9.38
C THR A 95 0.86 22.51 -10.27
N GLN A 96 1.62 23.45 -10.85
CA GLN A 96 1.09 24.54 -11.68
C GLN A 96 1.56 24.43 -13.14
N ASP A 97 0.60 24.49 -14.07
CA ASP A 97 0.79 24.36 -15.53
C ASP A 97 1.76 25.38 -16.16
N LYS A 98 1.88 26.57 -15.57
CA LYS A 98 2.76 27.64 -16.04
C LYS A 98 4.26 27.30 -16.00
N TYR A 99 4.64 26.18 -15.38
CA TYR A 99 6.02 25.70 -15.31
C TYR A 99 6.23 24.49 -16.22
N PRO A 100 7.44 24.32 -16.78
CA PRO A 100 7.76 23.11 -17.55
C PRO A 100 7.57 21.85 -16.71
N ASP A 101 7.07 20.78 -17.32
CA ASP A 101 6.68 19.55 -16.63
C ASP A 101 7.83 18.90 -15.84
N TRP A 102 9.06 18.96 -16.35
CA TRP A 102 10.22 18.43 -15.62
C TRP A 102 10.47 19.21 -14.30
N VAL A 103 10.18 20.51 -14.27
CA VAL A 103 10.29 21.34 -13.05
C VAL A 103 9.16 20.96 -12.09
N GLN A 104 7.94 20.76 -12.61
CA GLN A 104 6.80 20.32 -11.82
C GLN A 104 7.07 18.94 -11.18
N ALA A 105 7.49 17.96 -11.98
CA ALA A 105 7.81 16.60 -11.54
C ALA A 105 8.90 16.56 -10.48
N HIS A 106 10.02 17.26 -10.72
CA HIS A 106 11.09 17.34 -9.75
C HIS A 106 10.63 18.00 -8.45
N SER A 107 9.83 19.08 -8.53
CA SER A 107 9.31 19.79 -7.36
C SER A 107 8.34 18.93 -6.54
N ALA A 108 7.48 18.15 -7.19
CA ALA A 108 6.57 17.23 -6.52
C ALA A 108 7.35 16.14 -5.76
N GLY A 109 8.37 15.55 -6.39
CA GLY A 109 9.28 14.64 -5.71
C GLY A 109 9.98 15.29 -4.52
N LEU A 110 10.55 16.49 -4.72
CA LEU A 110 11.26 17.23 -3.69
C LEU A 110 10.40 17.47 -2.44
N LEU A 111 9.11 17.78 -2.62
CA LEU A 111 8.15 17.95 -1.55
C LEU A 111 7.87 16.64 -0.81
N GLU A 112 7.57 15.56 -1.53
CA GLU A 112 7.31 14.25 -0.93
C GLU A 112 8.51 13.75 -0.12
N GLY A 113 9.69 13.75 -0.74
CA GLY A 113 10.91 13.28 -0.09
C GLY A 113 11.26 14.07 1.17
N SER A 114 11.04 15.39 1.14
CA SER A 114 11.40 16.25 2.26
C SER A 114 10.39 16.25 3.41
N LEU A 115 9.08 16.20 3.12
CA LEU A 115 8.05 16.13 4.16
C LEU A 115 7.96 14.74 4.79
N CYS A 116 8.13 13.68 3.98
CA CYS A 116 7.97 12.29 4.43
C CYS A 116 9.30 11.62 4.82
N TRP A 117 10.40 12.38 4.96
CA TRP A 117 11.76 11.81 5.06
C TRP A 117 11.91 10.73 6.14
N GLN A 118 11.24 10.92 7.29
CA GLN A 118 11.34 10.02 8.43
C GLN A 118 10.60 8.70 8.18
N VAL A 119 9.36 8.76 7.67
CA VAL A 119 8.59 7.56 7.33
C VAL A 119 9.18 6.80 6.15
N ILE A 120 9.83 7.51 5.21
CA ILE A 120 10.62 6.89 4.12
C ILE A 120 11.76 6.05 4.70
N TYR A 121 12.52 6.61 5.64
CA TYR A 121 13.62 5.88 6.26
C TYR A 121 13.15 4.67 7.06
N TRP A 122 12.10 4.81 7.87
CA TRP A 122 11.53 3.67 8.60
C TRP A 122 11.01 2.57 7.67
N HIS A 123 10.33 2.95 6.58
CA HIS A 123 9.85 1.96 5.62
C HIS A 123 10.99 1.23 4.93
N TRP A 124 12.05 1.95 4.52
CA TRP A 124 13.26 1.33 3.98
C TRP A 124 13.91 0.39 5.01
N GLN A 125 14.01 0.77 6.28
CA GLN A 125 14.55 -0.09 7.34
C GLN A 125 13.73 -1.37 7.54
N ASN A 126 12.41 -1.25 7.57
CA ASN A 126 11.50 -2.38 7.79
C ASN A 126 11.53 -3.37 6.63
N THR A 127 11.80 -2.89 5.41
CA THR A 127 11.73 -3.70 4.18
C THR A 127 13.13 -4.07 3.69
N ILE A 128 13.74 -3.20 2.89
CA ILE A 128 15.01 -3.43 2.20
C ILE A 128 16.18 -3.53 3.20
N GLY A 129 16.24 -2.61 4.16
CA GLY A 129 17.32 -2.52 5.14
C GLY A 129 17.42 -3.76 6.03
N TYR A 130 16.29 -4.33 6.44
CA TYR A 130 16.23 -5.57 7.21
C TYR A 130 16.63 -6.79 6.35
N ILE A 131 15.98 -6.98 5.19
CA ILE A 131 16.22 -8.15 4.32
C ILE A 131 17.68 -8.21 3.83
N CYS A 132 18.26 -7.08 3.46
CA CYS A 132 19.61 -7.03 2.88
C CYS A 132 20.75 -7.17 3.90
N GLN A 133 20.47 -7.18 5.20
CA GLN A 133 21.46 -7.55 6.21
C GLN A 133 21.79 -9.04 6.13
N GLU A 134 20.77 -9.89 5.93
CA GLU A 134 20.93 -11.34 5.88
C GLU A 134 21.20 -11.84 4.45
N LYS A 135 20.54 -11.23 3.45
CA LYS A 135 20.55 -11.71 2.05
C LYS A 135 21.36 -10.81 1.12
N LYS A 136 22.61 -10.53 1.48
CA LYS A 136 23.46 -9.59 0.71
C LYS A 136 23.59 -9.94 -0.78
N SER A 137 23.91 -11.20 -1.11
CA SER A 137 24.08 -11.65 -2.51
C SER A 137 22.80 -11.49 -3.34
N TYR A 138 21.65 -11.80 -2.74
CA TYR A 138 20.34 -11.57 -3.34
C TYR A 138 20.12 -10.08 -3.64
N CYS A 139 20.33 -9.23 -2.64
CA CYS A 139 20.14 -7.79 -2.81
C CYS A 139 21.10 -7.17 -3.82
N ASP A 140 22.34 -7.64 -3.92
CA ASP A 140 23.30 -7.15 -4.90
C ASP A 140 22.86 -7.49 -6.33
N GLN A 141 22.29 -8.68 -6.57
CA GLN A 141 21.74 -9.08 -7.87
C GLN A 141 20.50 -8.25 -8.25
N ILE A 142 19.57 -8.06 -7.31
CA ILE A 142 18.40 -7.21 -7.53
C ILE A 142 18.80 -5.77 -7.82
N ARG A 143 19.72 -5.19 -7.03
CA ARG A 143 20.22 -3.82 -7.27
C ARG A 143 20.87 -3.68 -8.63
N GLN A 144 21.58 -4.70 -9.11
CA GLN A 144 22.15 -4.68 -10.46
C GLN A 144 21.05 -4.66 -11.52
N PHE A 145 20.07 -5.57 -11.41
CA PHE A 145 18.96 -5.67 -12.35
C PHE A 145 18.15 -4.37 -12.46
N ILE A 146 17.72 -3.81 -11.33
CA ILE A 146 16.95 -2.55 -11.29
C ILE A 146 17.75 -1.40 -11.92
N ARG A 147 19.06 -1.34 -11.62
CA ARG A 147 19.94 -0.29 -12.14
C ARG A 147 20.07 -0.36 -13.65
N GLU A 148 20.32 -1.54 -14.20
CA GLU A 148 20.45 -1.74 -15.65
C GLU A 148 19.15 -1.42 -16.38
N ASN A 149 18.01 -1.94 -15.88
CA ASN A 149 16.70 -1.59 -16.41
C ASN A 149 16.46 -0.07 -16.37
N THR A 150 16.61 0.55 -15.21
CA THR A 150 16.33 1.99 -15.04
C THR A 150 17.22 2.84 -15.95
N GLN A 151 18.50 2.50 -16.10
CA GLN A 151 19.41 3.22 -16.98
C GLN A 151 18.97 3.14 -18.45
N TYR A 152 18.57 1.94 -18.90
CA TYR A 152 18.06 1.75 -20.26
C TYR A 152 16.76 2.55 -20.48
N ILE A 153 15.81 2.42 -19.57
CA ILE A 153 14.50 3.07 -19.66
C ILE A 153 14.61 4.59 -19.60
N LYS A 154 15.39 5.16 -18.67
CA LYS A 154 15.61 6.62 -18.59
C LYS A 154 16.22 7.16 -19.89
N LYS A 155 17.19 6.45 -20.46
CA LYS A 155 17.80 6.84 -21.74
C LYS A 155 16.77 6.83 -22.86
N TYR A 156 16.03 5.73 -23.03
CA TYR A 156 15.03 5.60 -24.09
C TYR A 156 13.90 6.64 -23.94
N ALA A 157 13.42 6.85 -22.72
CA ALA A 157 12.40 7.83 -22.41
C ALA A 157 12.85 9.25 -22.78
N SER A 158 14.08 9.64 -22.40
CA SER A 158 14.64 10.95 -22.75
C SER A 158 14.79 11.16 -24.26
N GLU A 159 15.08 10.11 -25.03
CA GLU A 159 15.19 10.19 -26.50
C GLU A 159 13.82 10.36 -27.18
N LYS A 160 12.75 9.86 -26.55
CA LYS A 160 11.37 9.90 -27.08
C LYS A 160 10.48 10.98 -26.47
N ASP A 161 10.95 11.64 -25.42
CA ASP A 161 10.27 12.64 -24.58
C ASP A 161 9.50 13.71 -25.35
N SER A 162 10.04 14.20 -26.46
CA SER A 162 9.41 15.26 -27.27
C SER A 162 8.44 14.75 -28.34
N THR A 163 8.39 13.44 -28.59
CA THR A 163 7.68 12.85 -29.73
C THR A 163 6.59 11.86 -29.33
N ASP A 164 6.72 11.22 -28.17
CA ASP A 164 5.81 10.18 -27.72
C ASP A 164 5.28 10.52 -26.31
N PRO A 165 3.96 10.77 -26.18
CA PRO A 165 3.35 11.07 -24.89
C PRO A 165 3.58 10.02 -23.81
N PHE A 166 3.62 8.73 -24.17
CA PHE A 166 3.88 7.65 -23.21
C PHE A 166 5.27 7.82 -22.61
N TRP A 167 6.28 7.97 -23.46
CA TRP A 167 7.67 8.10 -23.02
C TRP A 167 7.96 9.43 -22.32
N HIS A 168 7.21 10.50 -22.65
CA HIS A 168 7.24 11.74 -21.88
C HIS A 168 6.82 11.50 -20.42
N GLN A 169 5.71 10.81 -20.18
CA GLN A 169 5.25 10.51 -18.82
C GLN A 169 6.18 9.55 -18.08
N VAL A 170 6.78 8.58 -18.78
CA VAL A 170 7.82 7.71 -18.23
C VAL A 170 9.03 8.53 -17.76
N ASN A 171 9.49 9.49 -18.58
CA ASN A 171 10.59 10.38 -18.23
C ASN A 171 10.25 11.24 -16.99
N LEU A 172 9.04 11.82 -16.95
CA LEU A 172 8.57 12.60 -15.80
C LEU A 172 8.48 11.78 -14.51
N PHE A 173 8.11 10.50 -14.57
CA PHE A 173 8.12 9.61 -13.40
C PHE A 173 9.52 9.52 -12.78
N TYR A 174 10.55 9.30 -13.59
CA TYR A 174 11.92 9.21 -13.08
C TYR A 174 12.49 10.57 -12.64
N ILE A 175 12.08 11.68 -13.26
CA ILE A 175 12.43 13.02 -12.79
C ILE A 175 11.79 13.29 -11.41
N GLN A 176 10.55 12.85 -11.20
CA GLN A 176 9.89 12.92 -9.90
C GLN A 176 10.62 12.05 -8.87
N LEU A 177 11.10 10.86 -9.24
CA LEU A 177 11.85 9.98 -8.34
C LEU A 177 13.22 10.58 -7.96
N ASP A 178 13.93 11.18 -8.92
CA ASP A 178 15.15 11.93 -8.64
C ASP A 178 14.84 13.12 -7.71
N GLY A 179 13.69 13.80 -7.89
CA GLY A 179 13.20 14.83 -6.97
C GLY A 179 12.96 14.31 -5.56
N LEU A 180 12.35 13.12 -5.42
CA LEU A 180 12.08 12.46 -4.15
C LEU A 180 13.36 12.16 -3.38
N GLU A 181 14.37 11.59 -4.04
CA GLU A 181 15.66 11.37 -3.41
C GLU A 181 16.29 12.69 -2.96
N ASN A 182 16.30 13.71 -3.82
CA ASN A 182 16.87 15.01 -3.48
C ASN A 182 16.14 15.66 -2.30
N GLY A 183 14.82 15.53 -2.23
CA GLY A 183 14.00 16.05 -1.13
C GLY A 183 14.33 15.34 0.18
N TRP A 184 14.46 14.01 0.12
CA TRP A 184 14.86 13.21 1.27
C TRP A 184 16.25 13.61 1.78
N ARG A 185 17.24 13.71 0.89
CA ARG A 185 18.61 14.13 1.23
C ARG A 185 18.62 15.53 1.85
N TYR A 186 17.86 16.46 1.28
CA TYR A 186 17.72 17.81 1.83
C TYR A 186 17.17 17.81 3.27
N ALA A 187 16.14 16.99 3.54
CA ALA A 187 15.57 16.89 4.89
C ALA A 187 16.53 16.20 5.89
N ILE A 188 17.32 15.21 5.46
CA ILE A 188 18.37 14.60 6.27
C ILE A 188 19.47 15.61 6.65
N GLU A 189 19.84 16.48 5.73
CA GLU A 189 20.78 17.57 6.01
C GLU A 189 20.21 18.55 7.04
N ARG A 190 18.95 18.97 6.85
CA ARG A 190 18.26 19.87 7.77
C ARG A 190 18.06 19.27 9.16
N SER A 191 17.80 17.96 9.26
CA SER A 191 17.66 17.25 10.54
C SER A 191 19.00 16.94 11.23
N ARG A 192 20.13 17.27 10.61
CA ARG A 192 21.50 16.99 11.11
C ARG A 192 21.80 15.50 11.28
N LYS A 193 21.09 14.62 10.53
CA LYS A 193 21.22 13.15 10.60
C LYS A 193 22.09 12.55 9.50
N LYS A 194 22.72 13.38 8.66
CA LYS A 194 23.56 12.94 7.51
C LYS A 194 24.67 11.92 7.84
N LYS A 195 25.17 11.90 9.08
CA LYS A 195 26.22 10.94 9.51
C LYS A 195 25.67 9.61 10.02
N GLU A 196 24.38 9.56 10.34
CA GLU A 196 23.72 8.41 10.96
C GLU A 196 22.88 7.63 9.94
N ILE A 197 22.31 8.34 8.96
CA ILE A 197 21.27 7.82 8.08
C ILE A 197 21.67 8.09 6.62
N ASP A 198 21.68 7.03 5.80
CA ASP A 198 21.81 7.12 4.35
C ASP A 198 21.00 6.00 3.68
N ILE A 199 20.42 6.32 2.53
CA ILE A 199 19.74 5.37 1.63
C ILE A 199 20.45 5.48 0.29
N SER A 200 20.84 4.34 -0.28
CA SER A 200 21.50 4.32 -1.58
C SER A 200 20.53 4.71 -2.71
N HIS A 201 21.02 5.36 -3.77
CA HIS A 201 20.20 5.74 -4.93
C HIS A 201 19.37 4.56 -5.48
N VAL A 202 20.00 3.38 -5.58
CA VAL A 202 19.32 2.18 -6.10
C VAL A 202 18.21 1.67 -5.19
N ASP A 203 18.26 1.95 -3.88
CA ASP A 203 17.18 1.54 -2.98
C ASP A 203 15.95 2.45 -3.12
N PHE A 204 16.08 3.69 -3.61
CA PHE A 204 14.92 4.49 -4.04
C PHE A 204 14.24 3.88 -5.26
N LEU A 205 15.04 3.35 -6.21
CA LEU A 205 14.52 2.59 -7.34
C LEU A 205 13.82 1.30 -6.85
N TRP A 206 14.44 0.58 -5.91
CA TRP A 206 13.87 -0.62 -5.29
C TRP A 206 12.50 -0.36 -4.66
N MET A 207 12.36 0.70 -3.85
CA MET A 207 11.05 1.08 -3.27
C MET A 207 9.98 1.38 -4.33
N ASN A 208 10.37 1.67 -5.58
CA ASN A 208 9.47 1.92 -6.71
C ASN A 208 9.40 0.73 -7.69
N SER A 209 9.85 -0.45 -7.26
CA SER A 209 9.79 -1.69 -8.06
C SER A 209 9.35 -2.90 -7.23
N LEU A 210 8.91 -2.72 -5.98
CA LEU A 210 8.53 -3.82 -5.07
C LEU A 210 7.52 -4.81 -5.68
N SER A 211 6.54 -4.34 -6.45
CA SER A 211 5.59 -5.20 -7.16
C SER A 211 6.29 -6.11 -8.18
N ASP A 212 7.21 -5.57 -8.97
CA ASP A 212 8.01 -6.32 -9.94
C ASP A 212 9.01 -7.25 -9.25
N LEU A 213 9.53 -6.84 -8.10
CA LEU A 213 10.53 -7.60 -7.36
C LEU A 213 10.00 -8.92 -6.84
N ARG A 214 8.74 -8.98 -6.39
CA ARG A 214 8.08 -10.25 -5.97
C ARG A 214 8.12 -11.32 -7.08
N ASP A 215 8.06 -10.91 -8.35
CA ASP A 215 8.20 -11.81 -9.50
C ASP A 215 9.66 -12.13 -9.81
N LEU A 216 10.57 -11.16 -9.62
CA LEU A 216 12.01 -11.36 -9.83
C LEU A 216 12.62 -12.30 -8.78
N GLU A 217 12.10 -12.35 -7.55
CA GLU A 217 12.52 -13.35 -6.55
C GLU A 217 12.31 -14.77 -7.07
N MET A 218 11.20 -14.98 -7.78
CA MET A 218 10.85 -16.25 -8.41
C MET A 218 11.75 -16.53 -9.61
N LYS A 219 11.93 -15.55 -10.52
CA LYS A 219 12.81 -15.68 -11.69
C LYS A 219 14.23 -16.13 -11.32
N PHE A 220 14.78 -15.57 -10.25
CA PHE A 220 16.15 -15.86 -9.83
C PHE A 220 16.26 -17.03 -8.82
N ASN A 221 15.16 -17.76 -8.56
CA ASN A 221 15.10 -18.89 -7.63
C ASN A 221 15.63 -18.57 -6.22
N PHE A 222 15.40 -17.34 -5.73
CA PHE A 222 15.84 -16.95 -4.38
C PHE A 222 14.96 -17.53 -3.28
N THR A 223 13.68 -17.74 -3.59
CA THR A 223 12.76 -18.58 -2.83
C THR A 223 12.92 -20.03 -3.31
N LYS A 224 13.87 -20.77 -2.72
CA LYS A 224 14.04 -22.21 -2.99
C LYS A 224 12.86 -23.06 -2.53
N ASP A 225 12.07 -22.54 -1.59
CA ASP A 225 10.85 -23.17 -1.11
C ASP A 225 9.69 -22.74 -2.01
N VAL A 226 9.11 -23.74 -2.68
CA VAL A 226 7.82 -23.77 -3.38
C VAL A 226 6.91 -22.64 -2.93
N GLN A 227 6.36 -21.82 -3.85
CA GLN A 227 5.29 -20.85 -3.58
C GLN A 227 4.33 -21.46 -2.55
N PRO A 228 4.42 -21.07 -1.26
CA PRO A 228 3.75 -21.80 -0.21
C PRO A 228 2.26 -21.78 -0.50
N VAL A 229 1.64 -22.96 -0.42
CA VAL A 229 0.19 -23.06 -0.44
C VAL A 229 -0.34 -22.16 0.67
N GLY A 230 -1.32 -21.29 0.37
CA GLY A 230 -1.91 -20.41 1.38
C GLY A 230 -1.21 -19.07 1.60
N LYS A 231 -0.33 -18.59 0.70
CA LYS A 231 0.03 -17.16 0.72
C LYS A 231 -1.22 -16.29 0.50
N PRO A 232 -1.44 -15.24 1.31
CA PRO A 232 -2.58 -14.33 1.18
C PRO A 232 -2.75 -13.79 -0.23
N LEU A 233 -4.00 -13.66 -0.65
CA LEU A 233 -4.37 -13.15 -1.97
C LEU A 233 -4.72 -11.67 -1.89
N ALA A 234 -4.23 -10.91 -2.86
CA ALA A 234 -4.84 -9.62 -3.17
C ALA A 234 -6.18 -9.91 -3.86
N ILE A 235 -7.25 -9.30 -3.39
CA ILE A 235 -8.61 -9.53 -3.90
C ILE A 235 -9.21 -8.20 -4.33
N SER A 236 -9.67 -8.15 -5.59
CA SER A 236 -10.58 -7.09 -6.06
C SER A 236 -11.96 -7.68 -6.30
N LEU A 237 -13.01 -7.01 -5.83
CA LEU A 237 -14.39 -7.42 -6.05
C LEU A 237 -15.22 -6.21 -6.46
N LEU A 238 -15.69 -6.23 -7.70
CA LEU A 238 -16.72 -5.31 -8.19
C LEU A 238 -18.08 -5.95 -8.02
N LYS A 239 -19.04 -5.21 -7.46
CA LYS A 239 -20.43 -5.64 -7.28
C LYS A 239 -21.38 -4.56 -7.80
N LEU A 240 -22.31 -4.96 -8.66
CA LEU A 240 -23.47 -4.14 -9.01
C LEU A 240 -24.52 -4.30 -7.90
N ILE A 241 -24.99 -3.20 -7.35
CA ILE A 241 -25.96 -3.21 -6.25
C ILE A 241 -27.32 -3.67 -6.77
N PRO A 242 -27.92 -4.74 -6.20
CA PRO A 242 -29.23 -5.22 -6.61
C PRO A 242 -30.29 -4.12 -6.52
N ASN A 243 -31.24 -4.13 -7.46
CA ASN A 243 -32.35 -3.17 -7.53
C ASN A 243 -31.94 -1.69 -7.71
N SER A 244 -30.66 -1.42 -7.99
CA SER A 244 -30.19 -0.13 -8.47
C SER A 244 -29.63 -0.27 -9.88
N ASN A 245 -30.08 0.57 -10.81
CA ASN A 245 -29.67 0.49 -12.22
C ASN A 245 -28.31 1.16 -12.48
N LYS A 246 -27.68 1.77 -11.47
CA LYS A 246 -26.46 2.60 -11.63
C LYS A 246 -25.49 2.54 -10.47
N GLU A 247 -25.84 1.89 -9.36
CA GLU A 247 -24.94 1.80 -8.21
C GLU A 247 -24.07 0.56 -8.29
N PHE A 248 -22.79 0.79 -8.08
CA PHE A 248 -21.80 -0.26 -7.93
C PHE A 248 -20.90 0.06 -6.75
N VAL A 249 -20.26 -0.97 -6.25
CA VAL A 249 -19.23 -0.86 -5.22
C VAL A 249 -18.05 -1.73 -5.65
N VAL A 250 -16.84 -1.19 -5.47
CA VAL A 250 -15.61 -1.93 -5.71
C VAL A 250 -14.78 -1.97 -4.44
N ALA A 251 -14.38 -3.18 -4.06
CA ALA A 251 -13.47 -3.46 -2.97
C ALA A 251 -12.11 -3.89 -3.50
N HIS A 252 -11.05 -3.45 -2.85
CA HIS A 252 -9.70 -3.96 -3.09
C HIS A 252 -8.97 -4.21 -1.76
N ALA A 253 -8.67 -5.46 -1.47
CA ALA A 253 -7.87 -5.88 -0.31
C ALA A 253 -6.46 -6.27 -0.79
N SER A 254 -5.44 -5.56 -0.32
CA SER A 254 -4.04 -5.90 -0.63
C SER A 254 -3.54 -7.06 0.19
N ALA A 255 -2.66 -7.86 -0.39
CA ALA A 255 -1.84 -8.82 0.35
C ALA A 255 -0.36 -8.38 0.38
N GLY A 256 0.25 -8.41 1.57
CA GLY A 256 1.64 -7.99 1.77
C GLY A 256 2.20 -8.47 3.10
N TYR A 257 3.46 -8.13 3.37
CA TYR A 257 4.10 -8.45 4.65
C TYR A 257 3.71 -7.41 5.71
N TYR A 258 3.62 -7.84 6.97
CA TYR A 258 3.19 -6.96 8.05
C TYR A 258 4.19 -5.83 8.35
N ASN A 259 5.49 -6.06 8.16
CA ASN A 259 6.52 -5.02 8.25
C ASN A 259 6.42 -3.94 7.15
N GLU A 260 5.69 -4.20 6.06
CA GLU A 260 5.43 -3.21 5.00
C GLU A 260 4.33 -2.21 5.37
N MET A 261 3.59 -2.43 6.47
CA MET A 261 2.36 -1.68 6.79
C MET A 261 2.53 -0.20 7.17
N LEU A 262 3.66 0.45 6.91
CA LEU A 262 3.67 1.92 6.91
C LEU A 262 2.94 2.41 5.65
N ARG A 263 1.78 3.07 5.82
CA ARG A 263 0.87 3.37 4.69
C ARG A 263 0.67 4.87 4.48
N LEU A 264 0.60 5.26 3.21
CA LEU A 264 0.23 6.61 2.80
C LEU A 264 -0.97 6.58 1.85
N GLN A 265 -1.99 7.39 2.11
CA GLN A 265 -2.93 7.81 1.07
C GLN A 265 -2.34 9.02 0.35
N LYS A 266 -2.27 8.98 -0.98
CA LYS A 266 -1.65 10.03 -1.78
C LYS A 266 -2.65 10.60 -2.77
N ARG A 267 -2.60 11.92 -2.95
CA ARG A 267 -3.29 12.63 -4.03
C ARG A 267 -2.30 13.49 -4.79
N TYR A 268 -2.10 13.16 -6.05
CA TYR A 268 -1.29 13.96 -6.97
C TYR A 268 -2.21 14.69 -7.93
N ASN A 269 -2.28 16.02 -7.80
CA ASN A 269 -2.99 16.90 -8.72
C ASN A 269 -1.96 17.63 -9.61
N PHE A 270 -1.59 16.99 -10.72
CA PHE A 270 -0.52 17.43 -11.58
C PHE A 270 -1.04 18.04 -12.87
N SER A 271 -0.46 19.17 -13.24
CA SER A 271 -0.73 19.87 -14.49
C SER A 271 0.36 19.60 -15.52
N TYR A 272 0.66 18.31 -15.74
CA TYR A 272 1.55 17.88 -16.82
C TYR A 272 0.85 17.96 -18.16
N HIS A 273 1.64 18.10 -19.20
CA HIS A 273 1.21 18.12 -20.58
C HIS A 273 1.38 16.75 -21.22
N LEU A 274 0.73 16.53 -22.37
CA LEU A 274 0.86 15.30 -23.13
C LEU A 274 2.28 15.11 -23.67
N ASN A 275 2.99 16.19 -24.00
CA ASN A 275 4.38 16.16 -24.44
C ASN A 275 5.10 17.47 -24.07
N THR A 276 6.39 17.56 -24.39
CA THR A 276 7.22 18.73 -24.03
C THR A 276 6.86 20.05 -24.72
N THR A 277 5.92 20.04 -25.68
CA THR A 277 5.49 21.28 -26.34
C THR A 277 4.47 22.01 -25.45
N ASN A 278 4.75 23.28 -25.17
CA ASN A 278 3.88 24.14 -24.35
C ASN A 278 2.47 24.38 -24.95
N THR A 279 2.22 23.89 -26.17
CA THR A 279 0.91 23.95 -26.84
C THR A 279 0.13 22.65 -26.74
N SER A 280 0.74 21.58 -26.23
CA SER A 280 0.03 20.31 -26.06
C SER A 280 -0.99 20.43 -24.93
N GLY A 281 -2.08 19.68 -25.01
CA GLY A 281 -3.09 19.65 -23.94
C GLY A 281 -2.52 19.05 -22.66
N LEU A 282 -3.18 19.35 -21.53
CA LEU A 282 -2.89 18.67 -20.27
C LEU A 282 -3.27 17.18 -20.35
N ILE A 283 -2.61 16.37 -19.52
CA ILE A 283 -2.97 14.97 -19.35
C ILE A 283 -4.45 14.82 -18.88
N PRO A 284 -5.23 13.84 -19.39
CA PRO A 284 -6.61 13.65 -18.96
C PRO A 284 -6.78 13.32 -17.47
N GLY A 285 -5.90 12.46 -16.93
CA GLY A 285 -5.88 12.06 -15.52
C GLY A 285 -5.04 13.01 -14.67
N ARG A 286 -5.59 14.20 -14.37
CA ARG A 286 -4.88 15.26 -13.64
C ARG A 286 -4.74 14.97 -12.16
N ALA A 287 -5.79 14.43 -11.54
CA ALA A 287 -5.84 14.16 -10.11
C ALA A 287 -5.95 12.65 -9.86
N ILE A 288 -4.89 12.05 -9.31
CA ILE A 288 -4.78 10.63 -9.03
C ILE A 288 -4.71 10.44 -7.52
N GLU A 289 -5.72 9.78 -6.96
CA GLU A 289 -5.80 9.39 -5.56
C GLU A 289 -5.56 7.88 -5.41
N PHE A 290 -4.70 7.48 -4.48
CA PHE A 290 -4.31 6.08 -4.34
C PHE A 290 -3.72 5.76 -2.96
N THR A 291 -3.82 4.50 -2.57
CA THR A 291 -3.09 3.97 -1.41
C THR A 291 -1.67 3.56 -1.82
N SER A 292 -0.69 3.86 -0.99
CA SER A 292 0.73 3.73 -1.31
C SER A 292 1.56 3.53 -0.03
N TYR A 293 2.88 3.62 -0.19
CA TYR A 293 3.90 3.40 0.82
C TYR A 293 4.87 4.59 0.83
N PRO A 294 5.60 4.81 1.94
CA PRO A 294 6.60 5.86 2.00
C PRO A 294 7.69 5.68 0.93
N GLY A 295 7.95 6.71 0.13
CA GLY A 295 9.03 6.70 -0.86
C GLY A 295 8.66 6.10 -2.23
N THR A 296 7.41 5.67 -2.39
CA THR A 296 6.90 5.04 -3.62
C THR A 296 5.94 5.97 -4.37
N LEU A 297 6.19 6.28 -5.64
CA LEU A 297 5.41 7.22 -6.44
C LEU A 297 4.13 6.63 -7.09
N HIS A 298 3.83 5.37 -6.79
CA HIS A 298 2.66 4.64 -7.29
C HIS A 298 2.05 3.78 -6.16
N SER A 299 0.93 3.13 -6.43
CA SER A 299 0.38 2.12 -5.53
C SER A 299 1.09 0.78 -5.73
N GLN A 300 1.44 0.07 -4.66
CA GLN A 300 1.90 -1.34 -4.77
C GLN A 300 0.79 -2.34 -4.43
N ASP A 301 -0.27 -1.83 -3.78
CA ASP A 301 -1.56 -2.49 -3.70
C ASP A 301 -2.12 -2.68 -5.12
N ASP A 302 -2.12 -1.54 -5.81
CA ASP A 302 -2.85 -1.16 -7.01
C ASP A 302 -4.34 -0.93 -6.76
N PHE A 303 -4.63 0.24 -6.19
CA PHE A 303 -5.95 0.86 -6.17
C PHE A 303 -5.80 2.36 -6.45
N TYR A 304 -6.50 2.86 -7.47
CA TYR A 304 -6.45 4.25 -7.91
C TYR A 304 -7.84 4.76 -8.21
N GLN A 305 -8.09 6.00 -7.81
CA GLN A 305 -9.22 6.81 -8.25
C GLN A 305 -8.67 8.00 -9.01
N ILE A 306 -9.00 8.05 -10.30
CA ILE A 306 -8.45 9.03 -11.23
C ILE A 306 -9.58 9.99 -11.60
N SER A 307 -9.24 11.27 -11.62
CA SER A 307 -10.16 12.36 -11.93
C SER A 307 -9.47 13.41 -12.81
N GLY A 308 -10.28 14.27 -13.42
CA GLY A 308 -9.86 15.18 -14.48
C GLY A 308 -10.86 15.13 -15.62
N ALA A 309 -10.38 15.20 -16.86
CA ALA A 309 -11.25 15.17 -18.03
C ALA A 309 -11.98 13.81 -18.20
N LYS A 310 -11.37 12.73 -17.70
CA LYS A 310 -11.85 11.35 -17.82
C LYS A 310 -11.66 10.61 -16.48
N PRO A 311 -12.74 10.41 -15.69
CA PRO A 311 -12.63 9.73 -14.41
C PRO A 311 -12.55 8.21 -14.59
N PHE A 312 -11.76 7.54 -13.75
CA PHE A 312 -11.63 6.08 -13.73
C PHE A 312 -11.44 5.56 -12.30
N ILE A 313 -11.86 4.32 -12.07
CA ILE A 313 -11.37 3.53 -10.93
C ILE A 313 -10.56 2.36 -11.48
N VAL A 314 -9.36 2.19 -10.94
CA VAL A 314 -8.44 1.12 -11.33
C VAL A 314 -8.08 0.31 -10.10
N SER A 315 -8.15 -1.02 -10.20
CA SER A 315 -7.62 -1.93 -9.19
C SER A 315 -6.84 -3.08 -9.83
N GLY A 316 -5.88 -3.67 -9.12
CA GLY A 316 -5.04 -4.74 -9.67
C GLY A 316 -4.73 -5.86 -8.69
N ALA A 317 -5.22 -7.08 -8.95
CA ALA A 317 -4.87 -8.26 -8.16
C ALA A 317 -3.68 -9.01 -8.78
N ALA A 318 -2.68 -9.34 -7.98
CA ALA A 318 -1.47 -10.03 -8.44
C ALA A 318 -1.79 -11.47 -8.92
N ILE A 319 -1.42 -11.78 -10.16
CA ILE A 319 -1.57 -13.12 -10.73
C ILE A 319 -0.48 -14.04 -10.17
N LYS A 320 -0.86 -15.23 -9.72
CA LYS A 320 0.08 -16.24 -9.24
C LYS A 320 0.59 -17.10 -10.41
N ILE A 321 1.91 -17.15 -10.58
CA ILE A 321 2.59 -17.88 -11.65
C ILE A 321 3.30 -19.10 -11.05
N TYR A 322 2.89 -20.28 -11.50
CA TYR A 322 3.43 -21.57 -11.05
C TYR A 322 4.33 -22.23 -12.11
N ASN A 323 4.12 -21.89 -13.38
CA ASN A 323 4.95 -22.34 -14.48
C ASN A 323 6.27 -21.53 -14.52
N GLN A 324 7.35 -22.13 -14.00
CA GLN A 324 8.66 -21.48 -13.90
C GLN A 324 9.26 -21.10 -15.26
N ASN A 325 8.89 -21.81 -16.34
CA ASN A 325 9.41 -21.52 -17.68
C ASN A 325 8.96 -20.14 -18.20
N LEU A 326 7.89 -19.55 -17.64
CA LEU A 326 7.45 -18.22 -18.03
C LEU A 326 8.47 -17.14 -17.64
N TRP A 327 9.28 -17.34 -16.61
CA TRP A 327 10.21 -16.30 -16.16
C TRP A 327 11.34 -15.99 -17.15
N ASP A 328 11.58 -16.88 -18.12
CA ASP A 328 12.50 -16.64 -19.23
C ASP A 328 11.98 -15.57 -20.20
N GLU A 329 10.66 -15.33 -20.21
CA GLU A 329 9.97 -14.34 -21.07
C GLU A 329 9.90 -12.93 -20.46
N VAL A 330 10.51 -12.71 -19.29
CA VAL A 330 10.61 -11.38 -18.68
C VAL A 330 11.55 -10.50 -19.51
N ASP A 331 11.03 -9.36 -19.99
CA ASP A 331 11.78 -8.38 -20.78
C ASP A 331 12.32 -7.26 -19.88
N GLN A 332 13.62 -7.31 -19.61
CA GLN A 332 14.34 -6.31 -18.81
C GLN A 332 14.47 -4.94 -19.48
N ASN A 333 14.08 -4.80 -20.76
CA ASN A 333 14.14 -3.55 -21.50
C ASN A 333 12.79 -2.82 -21.54
N GLN A 334 11.80 -3.28 -20.77
CA GLN A 334 10.51 -2.60 -20.60
C GLN A 334 10.43 -1.87 -19.26
N PRO A 335 9.59 -0.81 -19.14
CA PRO A 335 9.35 -0.15 -17.88
C PRO A 335 8.67 -1.08 -16.86
N MET A 336 9.09 -1.00 -15.60
CA MET A 336 8.45 -1.67 -14.47
C MET A 336 6.99 -1.24 -14.28
N VAL A 337 6.17 -2.11 -13.67
CA VAL A 337 4.72 -1.94 -13.60
C VAL A 337 4.29 -0.59 -13.01
N GLY A 338 5.01 -0.12 -11.98
CA GLY A 338 4.75 1.15 -11.33
C GLY A 338 4.82 2.37 -12.26
N VAL A 339 5.76 2.35 -13.20
CA VAL A 339 5.94 3.42 -14.19
C VAL A 339 4.84 3.35 -15.25
N ARG A 340 4.50 2.12 -15.68
CA ARG A 340 3.46 1.87 -16.69
C ARG A 340 2.09 2.29 -16.20
N VAL A 341 1.70 1.87 -15.00
CA VAL A 341 0.38 2.16 -14.42
C VAL A 341 0.20 3.66 -14.20
N MET A 342 1.21 4.36 -13.68
CA MET A 342 1.13 5.81 -13.52
C MET A 342 1.06 6.54 -14.86
N THR A 343 1.74 6.04 -15.88
CA THR A 343 1.66 6.59 -17.24
C THR A 343 0.26 6.38 -17.84
N ALA A 344 -0.30 5.18 -17.72
CA ALA A 344 -1.66 4.87 -18.17
C ALA A 344 -2.71 5.70 -17.43
N ASN A 345 -2.59 5.84 -16.11
CA ASN A 345 -3.48 6.64 -15.27
C ASN A 345 -3.49 8.13 -15.69
N ARG A 346 -2.36 8.65 -16.16
CA ARG A 346 -2.25 10.05 -16.64
C ARG A 346 -2.86 10.21 -18.03
N LEU A 347 -2.58 9.30 -18.96
CA LEU A 347 -2.85 9.47 -20.40
C LEU A 347 -4.20 8.93 -20.88
N ALA A 348 -4.81 7.99 -20.15
CA ALA A 348 -5.99 7.29 -20.63
C ALA A 348 -7.17 8.24 -20.89
N GLN A 349 -7.89 7.98 -21.98
CA GLN A 349 -9.09 8.74 -22.38
C GLN A 349 -10.37 7.91 -22.30
N SER A 350 -10.21 6.59 -22.19
CA SER A 350 -11.24 5.59 -21.92
C SER A 350 -10.60 4.37 -21.25
N ALA A 351 -11.40 3.47 -20.69
CA ALA A 351 -10.97 2.20 -20.09
C ALA A 351 -10.30 1.32 -21.14
N LYS A 352 -10.79 1.35 -22.38
CA LYS A 352 -10.13 0.72 -23.52
C LYS A 352 -8.74 1.31 -23.76
N HIS A 353 -8.62 2.63 -23.83
CA HIS A 353 -7.32 3.27 -24.07
C HIS A 353 -6.33 3.00 -22.92
N TRP A 354 -6.81 3.04 -21.67
CA TRP A 354 -6.01 2.62 -20.52
C TRP A 354 -5.48 1.19 -20.69
N SER A 355 -6.36 0.29 -21.13
CA SER A 355 -6.03 -1.13 -21.37
C SER A 355 -5.01 -1.32 -22.47
N GLU A 356 -5.13 -0.56 -23.57
CA GLU A 356 -4.15 -0.55 -24.67
C GLU A 356 -2.77 -0.10 -24.18
N LEU A 357 -2.70 0.99 -23.41
CA LEU A 357 -1.44 1.50 -22.85
C LEU A 357 -0.74 0.48 -21.95
N MET A 358 -1.49 -0.18 -21.07
CA MET A 358 -0.93 -1.21 -20.20
C MET A 358 -0.47 -2.45 -20.96
N ASN A 359 -1.12 -2.78 -22.09
CA ASN A 359 -0.81 -3.95 -22.90
C ASN A 359 0.44 -3.76 -23.80
N SER A 360 0.83 -2.53 -24.15
CA SER A 360 1.89 -2.27 -25.13
C SER A 360 3.33 -2.46 -24.63
N PHE A 361 3.60 -2.32 -23.33
CA PHE A 361 4.97 -2.27 -22.78
C PHE A 361 5.17 -3.20 -21.57
N SER A 362 4.51 -4.36 -21.54
CA SER A 362 4.62 -5.28 -20.40
C SER A 362 6.05 -5.80 -20.23
N SER A 363 6.62 -5.61 -19.04
CA SER A 363 7.90 -6.19 -18.63
C SER A 363 7.83 -7.70 -18.31
N GLY A 364 6.62 -8.25 -18.17
CA GLY A 364 6.44 -9.59 -17.60
C GLY A 364 6.70 -9.66 -16.10
N THR A 365 6.75 -8.53 -15.42
CA THR A 365 6.91 -8.40 -13.96
C THR A 365 5.81 -7.49 -13.40
N GLY A 366 5.51 -7.67 -12.10
CA GLY A 366 4.36 -7.03 -11.48
C GLY A 366 3.05 -7.58 -12.05
N ASN A 367 3.03 -8.88 -12.35
CA ASN A 367 1.98 -9.54 -13.12
C ASN A 367 0.63 -9.48 -12.40
N LYS A 368 -0.38 -8.91 -13.06
CA LYS A 368 -1.67 -8.56 -12.45
C LYS A 368 -2.83 -8.78 -13.42
N GLN A 369 -3.99 -9.06 -12.84
CA GLN A 369 -5.28 -8.82 -13.48
C GLN A 369 -5.75 -7.42 -13.03
N TRP A 370 -5.77 -6.50 -13.97
CA TRP A 370 -6.23 -5.13 -13.78
C TRP A 370 -7.70 -5.03 -14.08
N LEU A 371 -8.45 -4.32 -13.25
CA LEU A 371 -9.84 -3.94 -13.48
C LEU A 371 -9.91 -2.44 -13.65
N VAL A 372 -10.48 -1.98 -14.76
CA VAL A 372 -10.64 -0.56 -15.10
C VAL A 372 -12.11 -0.27 -15.30
N ILE A 373 -12.64 0.67 -14.51
CA ILE A 373 -14.05 1.03 -14.50
C ILE A 373 -14.17 2.50 -14.88
N GLU A 374 -14.96 2.80 -15.90
CA GLU A 374 -15.45 4.16 -16.16
C GLU A 374 -16.73 4.41 -15.36
N PRO A 375 -16.73 5.28 -14.32
CA PRO A 375 -17.91 5.54 -13.50
C PRO A 375 -18.89 6.51 -14.21
N ASN A 376 -19.26 6.22 -15.45
CA ASN A 376 -20.23 6.98 -16.24
C ASN A 376 -21.53 6.19 -16.45
N SER A 377 -22.47 6.75 -17.21
CA SER A 377 -23.78 6.10 -17.43
C SER A 377 -23.71 4.75 -18.13
N THR A 378 -22.68 4.50 -18.95
CA THR A 378 -22.48 3.23 -19.66
C THR A 378 -21.69 2.22 -18.85
N MET A 379 -20.97 2.69 -17.81
CA MET A 379 -20.10 1.88 -16.96
C MET A 379 -19.23 0.91 -17.75
N GLU A 380 -18.41 1.42 -18.67
CA GLU A 380 -17.54 0.56 -19.46
C GLU A 380 -16.46 -0.05 -18.55
N ILE A 381 -16.34 -1.38 -18.59
CA ILE A 381 -15.44 -2.15 -17.73
C ILE A 381 -14.52 -3.00 -18.60
N TRP A 382 -13.22 -2.82 -18.37
CA TRP A 382 -12.17 -3.61 -19.01
C TRP A 382 -11.34 -4.34 -17.98
N THR A 383 -10.84 -5.51 -18.38
CA THR A 383 -9.79 -6.22 -17.65
C THR A 383 -8.55 -6.36 -18.52
N VAL A 384 -7.37 -6.27 -17.90
CA VAL A 384 -6.08 -6.56 -18.53
C VAL A 384 -5.34 -7.60 -17.71
N GLU A 385 -5.01 -8.72 -18.31
CA GLU A 385 -4.27 -9.81 -17.67
C GLU A 385 -2.87 -9.87 -18.23
N GLN A 386 -1.87 -9.75 -17.35
CA GLN A 386 -0.47 -9.72 -17.73
C GLN A 386 0.29 -10.85 -17.03
N ILE A 387 1.00 -11.64 -17.83
CA ILE A 387 1.97 -12.65 -17.39
C ILE A 387 3.28 -12.41 -18.17
N PRO A 388 4.41 -13.05 -17.81
CA PRO A 388 5.62 -12.97 -18.61
C PRO A 388 5.38 -13.37 -20.07
N GLY A 389 5.87 -12.56 -21.01
CA GLY A 389 5.74 -12.77 -22.45
C GLY A 389 4.35 -12.58 -23.05
N LYS A 390 3.28 -12.46 -22.25
CA LYS A 390 1.92 -12.41 -22.78
C LYS A 390 0.97 -11.53 -21.97
N SER A 391 0.18 -10.74 -22.68
CA SER A 391 -0.82 -9.85 -22.09
C SER A 391 -2.10 -9.89 -22.93
N LYS A 392 -3.25 -9.80 -22.27
CA LYS A 392 -4.57 -9.80 -22.92
C LYS A 392 -5.48 -8.76 -22.29
N MET A 393 -6.14 -7.96 -23.14
CA MET A 393 -7.19 -7.05 -22.72
C MET A 393 -8.56 -7.58 -23.16
N LEU A 394 -9.56 -7.47 -22.29
CA LEU A 394 -10.92 -7.95 -22.52
C LEU A 394 -11.91 -6.89 -22.09
N ASN A 395 -12.90 -6.59 -22.94
CA ASN A 395 -14.08 -5.85 -22.51
C ASN A 395 -15.01 -6.83 -21.79
N ILE A 396 -15.29 -6.58 -20.52
CA ILE A 396 -16.09 -7.45 -19.66
C ILE A 396 -17.40 -6.79 -19.24
N THR A 397 -17.74 -5.63 -19.80
CA THR A 397 -18.94 -4.84 -19.48
C THR A 397 -20.20 -5.70 -19.47
N ASP A 398 -20.46 -6.42 -20.58
CA ASP A 398 -21.66 -7.28 -20.70
C ASP A 398 -21.65 -8.44 -19.70
N ILE A 399 -20.47 -9.00 -19.41
CA ILE A 399 -20.33 -10.10 -18.44
C ILE A 399 -20.70 -9.61 -17.04
N VAL A 400 -20.18 -8.44 -16.64
CA VAL A 400 -20.47 -7.86 -15.32
C VAL A 400 -21.93 -7.45 -15.20
N HIS A 401 -22.53 -6.86 -16.24
CA HIS A 401 -23.95 -6.52 -16.22
C HIS A 401 -24.87 -7.74 -16.16
N GLN A 402 -24.49 -8.85 -16.79
CA GLN A 402 -25.26 -10.10 -16.73
C GLN A 402 -25.12 -10.84 -15.40
N GLN A 403 -23.92 -10.89 -14.83
CA GLN A 403 -23.64 -11.64 -13.60
C GLN A 403 -23.87 -10.81 -12.32
N GLY A 404 -23.76 -9.49 -12.43
CA GLY A 404 -23.90 -8.55 -11.33
C GLY A 404 -22.64 -8.39 -10.46
N TYR A 405 -21.51 -9.02 -10.79
CA TYR A 405 -20.25 -8.88 -10.05
C TYR A 405 -19.03 -9.30 -10.90
N TRP A 406 -17.83 -8.95 -10.45
CA TRP A 406 -16.55 -9.40 -11.01
C TRP A 406 -15.51 -9.64 -9.90
N PRO A 407 -15.07 -10.89 -9.67
CA PRO A 407 -14.01 -11.20 -8.73
C PRO A 407 -12.64 -11.26 -9.40
N SER A 408 -11.62 -10.76 -8.72
CA SER A 408 -10.21 -10.91 -9.07
C SER A 408 -9.45 -11.39 -7.84
N PHE A 409 -8.81 -12.56 -7.93
CA PHE A 409 -8.21 -13.24 -6.77
C PHE A 409 -6.93 -14.01 -7.13
N GLY A 410 -6.19 -13.50 -8.13
CA GLY A 410 -4.85 -13.98 -8.47
C GLY A 410 -4.78 -15.12 -9.49
N LEU A 411 -5.88 -15.39 -10.19
CA LEU A 411 -5.90 -16.22 -11.41
C LEU A 411 -6.37 -15.41 -12.62
N PRO A 412 -5.82 -15.66 -13.82
CA PRO A 412 -6.38 -15.14 -15.06
C PRO A 412 -7.77 -15.74 -15.34
N PHE A 413 -8.69 -14.91 -15.79
CA PHE A 413 -9.98 -15.28 -16.37
C PHE A 413 -9.81 -15.84 -17.78
N ASP A 414 -8.86 -15.31 -18.57
CA ASP A 414 -8.62 -15.83 -19.91
C ASP A 414 -8.12 -17.28 -19.86
N GLU A 415 -8.76 -18.18 -20.60
CA GLU A 415 -8.48 -19.61 -20.55
C GLU A 415 -7.03 -19.93 -20.95
N GLU A 416 -6.50 -19.23 -21.96
CA GLU A 416 -5.14 -19.45 -22.42
C GLU A 416 -4.12 -19.04 -21.34
N LEU A 417 -4.26 -17.83 -20.79
CA LEU A 417 -3.38 -17.36 -19.73
C LEU A 417 -3.50 -18.22 -18.46
N SER A 418 -4.73 -18.61 -18.10
CA SER A 418 -5.04 -19.48 -16.97
C SER A 418 -4.37 -20.86 -17.08
N ASN A 419 -4.24 -21.39 -18.30
CA ASN A 419 -3.49 -22.61 -18.56
C ASN A 419 -1.97 -22.36 -18.51
N LEU A 420 -1.47 -21.26 -19.07
CA LEU A 420 -0.05 -20.93 -19.11
C LEU A 420 0.57 -20.71 -17.72
N VAL A 421 -0.16 -20.08 -16.79
CA VAL A 421 0.34 -19.86 -15.42
C VAL A 421 0.55 -21.17 -14.64
N GLY A 422 -0.03 -22.29 -15.07
CA GLY A 422 0.28 -23.63 -14.57
C GLY A 422 -0.35 -24.00 -13.22
N TYR A 423 -1.37 -23.27 -12.73
CA TYR A 423 -1.95 -23.54 -11.40
C TYR A 423 -2.62 -24.94 -11.32
N LYS A 424 -3.23 -25.41 -12.41
CA LYS A 424 -3.90 -26.74 -12.48
C LYS A 424 -2.94 -27.91 -12.24
N THR A 425 -1.64 -27.70 -12.51
CA THR A 425 -0.58 -28.70 -12.35
C THR A 425 0.31 -28.41 -11.14
N ALA A 426 0.04 -27.35 -10.37
CA ALA A 426 0.88 -26.91 -9.26
C ALA A 426 0.74 -27.79 -7.99
N GLY A 427 -0.25 -28.67 -7.95
CA GLY A 427 -0.53 -29.57 -6.81
C GLY A 427 -1.96 -29.44 -6.32
N LYS A 428 -2.44 -30.48 -5.63
CA LYS A 428 -3.84 -30.57 -5.17
C LYS A 428 -4.20 -29.42 -4.24
N ASP A 429 -3.35 -29.10 -3.28
CA ASP A 429 -3.66 -28.12 -2.25
C ASP A 429 -3.79 -26.69 -2.82
N ILE A 430 -2.97 -26.34 -3.82
CA ILE A 430 -3.07 -25.06 -4.55
C ILE A 430 -4.39 -24.99 -5.33
N VAL A 431 -4.74 -26.07 -6.02
CA VAL A 431 -5.99 -26.14 -6.77
C VAL A 431 -7.20 -26.03 -5.84
N ASP A 432 -7.17 -26.73 -4.70
CA ASP A 432 -8.25 -26.71 -3.72
C ASP A 432 -8.36 -25.34 -3.02
N PHE A 433 -7.24 -24.65 -2.78
CA PHE A 433 -7.21 -23.28 -2.26
C PHE A 433 -7.92 -22.28 -3.18
N PHE A 434 -7.59 -22.29 -4.48
CA PHE A 434 -8.25 -21.39 -5.44
C PHE A 434 -9.72 -21.74 -5.66
N LYS A 435 -10.07 -23.03 -5.73
CA LYS A 435 -11.48 -23.46 -5.81
C LYS A 435 -12.29 -23.02 -4.60
N SER A 436 -11.69 -23.08 -3.41
CA SER A 436 -12.33 -22.63 -2.17
C SER A 436 -12.53 -21.11 -2.19
N THR A 437 -11.51 -20.37 -2.59
CA THR A 437 -11.58 -18.90 -2.71
C THR A 437 -12.66 -18.47 -3.71
N GLU A 438 -12.68 -19.09 -4.89
CA GLU A 438 -13.71 -18.84 -5.91
C GLU A 438 -15.11 -19.16 -5.38
N LYS A 439 -15.27 -20.29 -4.66
CA LYS A 439 -16.54 -20.67 -4.03
C LYS A 439 -17.01 -19.60 -3.05
N ILE A 440 -16.13 -19.16 -2.14
CA ILE A 440 -16.44 -18.12 -1.13
C ILE A 440 -16.87 -16.82 -1.80
N LEU A 441 -16.13 -16.37 -2.83
CA LEU A 441 -16.47 -15.14 -3.57
C LEU A 441 -17.81 -15.26 -4.32
N ARG A 442 -18.04 -16.39 -4.99
CA ARG A 442 -19.27 -16.64 -5.76
C ARG A 442 -20.52 -16.74 -4.89
N GLU A 443 -20.42 -17.42 -3.75
CA GLU A 443 -21.55 -17.63 -2.83
C GLU A 443 -21.78 -16.41 -1.94
N GLY A 444 -20.72 -15.83 -1.40
CA GLY A 444 -20.81 -14.69 -0.49
C GLY A 444 -21.29 -13.39 -1.15
N GLN A 445 -20.94 -13.16 -2.43
CA GLN A 445 -21.35 -11.94 -3.14
C GLN A 445 -22.87 -11.77 -3.26
N VAL A 446 -23.64 -12.87 -3.16
CA VAL A 446 -25.11 -12.84 -3.24
C VAL A 446 -25.72 -11.99 -2.12
N ASN A 447 -25.06 -11.96 -0.96
CA ASN A 447 -25.53 -11.23 0.22
C ASN A 447 -25.09 -9.76 0.23
N ILE A 448 -24.35 -9.30 -0.79
CA ILE A 448 -23.88 -7.93 -0.89
C ILE A 448 -24.95 -7.09 -1.57
N VAL A 449 -25.60 -6.23 -0.78
CA VAL A 449 -26.70 -5.36 -1.20
C VAL A 449 -26.39 -3.88 -1.06
N ASP A 450 -25.27 -3.55 -0.41
CA ASP A 450 -24.82 -2.19 -0.18
C ASP A 450 -23.31 -2.17 0.15
N ARG A 451 -22.79 -0.98 0.45
CA ARG A 451 -21.39 -0.78 0.87
C ARG A 451 -21.06 -1.50 2.19
N GLY A 452 -21.97 -1.51 3.15
CA GLY A 452 -21.72 -2.08 4.49
C GLY A 452 -21.62 -3.61 4.46
N SER A 453 -22.51 -4.25 3.72
CA SER A 453 -22.49 -5.69 3.46
C SER A 453 -21.25 -6.12 2.64
N LEU A 454 -20.78 -5.30 1.69
CA LEU A 454 -19.50 -5.55 1.01
C LEU A 454 -18.32 -5.52 1.98
N VAL A 455 -18.24 -4.50 2.85
CA VAL A 455 -17.18 -4.41 3.86
C VAL A 455 -17.21 -5.62 4.80
N SER A 456 -18.40 -5.97 5.29
CA SER A 456 -18.62 -7.10 6.19
C SER A 456 -18.21 -8.42 5.54
N PHE A 457 -18.45 -8.57 4.23
CA PHE A 457 -18.00 -9.73 3.47
C PHE A 457 -16.47 -9.75 3.31
N MET A 458 -15.88 -8.65 2.83
CA MET A 458 -14.43 -8.56 2.55
C MET A 458 -13.57 -8.67 3.81
N ARG A 459 -14.08 -8.27 4.98
CA ARG A 459 -13.43 -8.41 6.29
C ARG A 459 -14.04 -9.55 7.13
N GLY A 460 -14.89 -10.38 6.53
CA GLY A 460 -15.58 -11.46 7.22
C GLY A 460 -14.65 -12.64 7.56
N PRO A 461 -15.12 -13.60 8.38
CA PRO A 461 -14.31 -14.72 8.85
C PRO A 461 -13.66 -15.55 7.73
N ASP A 462 -14.41 -15.86 6.67
CA ASP A 462 -13.92 -16.74 5.58
C ASP A 462 -12.76 -16.11 4.80
N LEU A 463 -12.90 -14.84 4.40
CA LEU A 463 -11.83 -14.12 3.70
C LEU A 463 -10.68 -13.74 4.63
N THR A 464 -10.95 -13.45 5.91
CA THR A 464 -9.90 -13.20 6.90
C THR A 464 -9.02 -14.44 7.10
N LYS A 465 -9.62 -15.64 7.13
CA LYS A 465 -8.87 -16.89 7.28
C LYS A 465 -7.98 -17.20 6.08
N ILE A 466 -8.43 -16.92 4.86
CA ILE A 466 -7.60 -16.97 3.65
C ILE A 466 -6.52 -15.90 3.69
N GLY A 467 -6.87 -14.76 4.27
CA GLY A 467 -6.10 -13.54 4.23
C GLY A 467 -5.02 -13.40 5.30
N ARG A 468 -4.98 -14.21 6.38
CA ARG A 468 -4.07 -13.98 7.51
C ARG A 468 -3.23 -15.22 7.83
N SER A 469 -1.93 -15.17 7.50
CA SER A 469 -0.99 -16.26 7.84
C SER A 469 -0.83 -16.44 9.35
N ASP A 470 -0.96 -15.36 10.12
CA ASP A 470 -0.73 -15.35 11.56
C ASP A 470 -1.81 -16.07 12.38
N ILE A 471 -2.97 -16.34 11.77
CA ILE A 471 -4.07 -17.10 12.39
C ILE A 471 -3.97 -18.59 12.04
N VAL A 472 -3.49 -18.90 10.82
CA VAL A 472 -3.50 -20.27 10.29
C VAL A 472 -2.24 -21.05 10.65
N GLY A 473 -1.15 -20.38 11.04
CA GLY A 473 0.15 -21.01 11.26
C GLY A 473 0.79 -21.45 9.94
N ASP A 474 2.13 -21.53 9.90
CA ASP A 474 2.90 -21.84 8.67
C ASP A 474 2.68 -23.27 8.12
N GLU A 475 1.84 -24.07 8.75
CA GLU A 475 1.41 -25.36 8.23
C GLU A 475 -0.09 -25.35 7.93
N PRO A 476 -0.51 -25.09 6.67
CA PRO A 476 -1.75 -25.65 6.19
C PRO A 476 -1.50 -27.15 5.98
N THR A 477 -1.33 -27.92 7.06
CA THR A 477 -1.50 -29.36 6.93
C THR A 477 -2.92 -29.56 6.42
N SER A 478 -3.03 -30.32 5.33
CA SER A 478 -4.29 -30.61 4.67
C SER A 478 -5.38 -31.08 5.63
N SER A 479 -5.04 -31.63 6.82
CA SER A 479 -6.02 -32.00 7.84
C SER A 479 -6.72 -30.79 8.48
N ALA A 480 -6.04 -29.71 8.87
CA ALA A 480 -6.70 -28.57 9.53
C ALA A 480 -7.64 -27.80 8.58
N TYR A 481 -7.28 -27.75 7.29
CA TYR A 481 -8.09 -27.15 6.24
C TYR A 481 -9.23 -28.08 5.77
N HIS A 482 -9.00 -29.39 5.64
CA HIS A 482 -10.05 -30.38 5.32
C HIS A 482 -11.02 -30.64 6.48
N ASP A 483 -10.55 -30.66 7.73
CA ASP A 483 -11.40 -30.81 8.91
C ASP A 483 -12.34 -29.61 9.03
N TYR A 484 -11.89 -28.40 8.70
CA TYR A 484 -12.76 -27.22 8.64
C TYR A 484 -13.76 -27.27 7.48
N LEU A 485 -13.38 -27.71 6.28
CA LEU A 485 -14.33 -27.88 5.17
C LEU A 485 -15.41 -28.91 5.52
N ASN A 486 -15.07 -29.96 6.27
CA ASN A 486 -16.04 -30.92 6.78
C ASN A 486 -16.93 -30.31 7.87
N ILE A 487 -16.36 -29.56 8.81
CA ILE A 487 -17.11 -28.88 9.88
C ILE A 487 -18.03 -27.78 9.31
N SER A 488 -17.58 -27.00 8.34
CA SER A 488 -18.37 -25.96 7.68
C SER A 488 -19.54 -26.57 6.90
N ASN A 489 -19.31 -27.67 6.16
CA ASN A 489 -20.40 -28.39 5.49
C ASN A 489 -21.35 -29.09 6.49
N GLU A 490 -20.86 -29.58 7.64
CA GLU A 490 -21.70 -30.12 8.73
C GLU A 490 -22.52 -29.04 9.42
N ILE A 491 -21.94 -27.87 9.70
CA ILE A 491 -22.63 -26.72 10.30
C ILE A 491 -23.68 -26.16 9.33
N ASP A 492 -23.37 -26.06 8.04
CA ASP A 492 -24.33 -25.59 7.03
C ASP A 492 -25.47 -26.61 6.81
N GLY A 493 -25.17 -27.91 6.96
CA GLY A 493 -26.17 -28.98 7.04
C GLY A 493 -27.06 -28.89 8.29
N LEU A 494 -26.46 -28.62 9.45
CA LEU A 494 -27.16 -28.45 10.72
C LEU A 494 -28.03 -27.18 10.74
N LEU A 495 -27.57 -26.08 10.18
CA LEU A 495 -28.35 -24.83 10.06
C LEU A 495 -29.54 -24.99 9.10
N LYS A 496 -29.39 -25.78 8.04
CA LYS A 496 -30.51 -26.19 7.16
C LYS A 496 -31.49 -27.14 7.85
N GLU A 497 -31.03 -28.03 8.74
CA GLU A 497 -31.92 -28.85 9.56
C GLU A 497 -32.66 -28.05 10.64
N VAL A 498 -32.02 -27.06 11.27
CA VAL A 498 -32.64 -26.21 12.29
C VAL A 498 -33.68 -25.28 11.66
N SER A 499 -33.36 -24.64 10.53
CA SER A 499 -34.33 -23.84 9.77
C SER A 499 -35.46 -24.68 9.18
N GLY A 500 -35.21 -25.95 8.85
CA GLY A 500 -36.24 -26.92 8.46
C GLY A 500 -37.16 -27.38 9.62
N LYS A 501 -36.67 -27.35 10.87
CA LYS A 501 -37.43 -27.76 12.07
C LYS A 501 -38.21 -26.62 12.72
N GLU A 502 -37.86 -25.36 12.50
CA GLU A 502 -38.62 -24.21 13.01
C GLU A 502 -40.01 -24.04 12.38
N ASN A 503 -40.27 -24.64 11.22
CA ASN A 503 -41.62 -24.73 10.64
C ASN A 503 -42.51 -25.81 11.27
N SER A 504 -42.01 -26.57 12.26
CA SER A 504 -42.82 -27.52 13.01
C SER A 504 -42.43 -27.57 14.49
N ARG A 505 -42.89 -26.62 15.31
CA ARG A 505 -43.40 -26.83 16.68
C ARG A 505 -43.63 -25.51 17.38
N HIS A 506 -44.89 -25.09 17.43
CA HIS A 506 -45.41 -24.16 18.40
C HIS A 506 -45.90 -24.96 19.61
N SER A 507 -45.17 -24.95 20.73
CA SER A 507 -45.74 -25.00 22.11
C SER A 507 -44.66 -25.10 23.20
N LYS A 508 -44.67 -24.10 24.09
CA LYS A 508 -44.37 -24.11 25.55
C LYS A 508 -43.40 -25.16 26.11
N ASP A 509 -42.27 -24.70 26.67
CA ASP A 509 -42.04 -24.70 28.13
C ASP A 509 -40.76 -23.92 28.48
N GLU A 510 -40.81 -23.17 29.58
CA GLU A 510 -39.67 -22.51 30.22
C GLU A 510 -38.83 -23.55 30.98
N GLY A 511 -37.52 -23.59 30.72
CA GLY A 511 -36.58 -24.42 31.45
C GLY A 511 -35.14 -24.03 31.14
N THR A 512 -34.45 -23.49 32.16
CA THR A 512 -33.01 -23.23 32.18
C THR A 512 -32.19 -24.49 31.86
N MET A 513 -31.32 -24.43 30.84
CA MET A 513 -30.30 -25.45 30.63
C MET A 513 -29.03 -24.83 30.01
N GLU A 514 -27.96 -24.75 30.81
CA GLU A 514 -26.59 -24.62 30.31
C GLU A 514 -26.23 -25.88 29.53
N ASN A 515 -25.84 -25.74 28.25
CA ASN A 515 -25.22 -26.82 27.49
C ASN A 515 -23.78 -26.42 27.12
N LYS A 516 -22.83 -26.95 27.91
CA LYS A 516 -21.44 -27.11 27.52
C LYS A 516 -21.34 -28.22 26.47
N LEU A 517 -20.99 -27.88 25.25
CA LEU A 517 -20.51 -28.84 24.25
C LEU A 517 -18.99 -28.99 24.40
N LEU A 518 -18.56 -30.15 24.89
CA LEU A 518 -17.17 -30.59 24.92
C LEU A 518 -16.86 -31.36 23.64
N VAL A 519 -15.77 -30.99 22.95
CA VAL A 519 -15.15 -31.79 21.87
C VAL A 519 -13.68 -31.99 22.22
N GLY A 520 -13.27 -33.24 22.42
CA GLY A 520 -11.87 -33.67 22.56
C GLY A 520 -11.19 -33.30 23.90
N ASN A 521 -10.88 -34.31 24.72
CA ASN A 521 -10.25 -34.17 26.04
C ASN A 521 -8.78 -33.66 26.03
N LYS A 522 -8.51 -32.40 25.64
CA LYS A 522 -7.30 -31.65 26.06
C LYS A 522 -7.56 -30.13 26.08
N PRO A 523 -7.15 -29.39 27.14
CA PRO A 523 -7.16 -27.93 27.12
C PRO A 523 -6.07 -27.40 26.18
N LEU A 524 -6.33 -26.28 25.49
CA LEU A 524 -5.31 -25.53 24.74
C LEU A 524 -4.16 -25.18 25.69
N ALA A 525 -2.98 -25.73 25.42
CA ALA A 525 -1.78 -25.42 26.18
C ALA A 525 -1.24 -24.05 25.73
N PHE A 526 -1.32 -23.07 26.63
CA PHE A 526 -0.47 -21.88 26.59
C PHE A 526 0.99 -22.34 26.71
N TYR A 527 1.85 -21.96 25.75
CA TYR A 527 3.28 -22.15 25.88
C TYR A 527 3.82 -21.26 27.00
N THR A 528 3.98 -21.82 28.19
CA THR A 528 4.80 -21.24 29.25
C THR A 528 6.26 -21.62 29.01
N SER A 529 7.14 -20.61 29.06
CA SER A 529 8.60 -20.74 29.02
C SER A 529 9.12 -21.81 29.98
N PRO A 530 10.13 -22.63 29.61
CA PRO A 530 10.72 -23.57 30.56
C PRO A 530 11.88 -22.93 31.33
N GLU A 531 11.71 -22.84 32.65
CA GLU A 531 12.82 -22.72 33.60
C GLU A 531 13.59 -24.06 33.73
N SER A 532 14.90 -23.91 33.74
CA SER A 532 15.99 -24.78 34.25
C SER A 532 15.71 -26.24 34.63
N ILE A 533 16.39 -27.18 33.96
CA ILE A 533 16.75 -28.48 34.56
C ILE A 533 18.23 -28.81 34.26
N THR A 534 18.83 -29.37 35.30
CA THR A 534 20.22 -29.68 35.63
C THR A 534 20.87 -30.82 34.85
N GLU A 535 22.20 -30.88 34.98
CA GLU A 535 23.13 -31.88 34.48
C GLU A 535 22.73 -33.35 34.70
N ASP A 536 23.23 -34.14 33.75
CA ASP A 536 23.61 -35.55 33.84
C ASP A 536 22.53 -36.58 33.46
N GLN A 537 22.55 -36.99 32.18
CA GLN A 537 22.72 -38.40 31.81
C GLN A 537 22.96 -38.54 30.30
N ASN A 538 24.20 -38.84 29.97
CA ASN A 538 24.68 -39.18 28.64
C ASN A 538 24.31 -40.63 28.26
N ASP A 539 24.33 -40.85 26.95
CA ASP A 539 24.56 -42.14 26.29
C ASP A 539 23.31 -42.96 25.90
N LYS A 540 22.61 -42.50 24.85
CA LYS A 540 21.94 -43.36 23.83
C LYS A 540 21.51 -42.61 22.55
N LEU A 541 22.35 -41.68 22.06
CA LEU A 541 22.17 -40.98 20.79
C LEU A 541 23.27 -41.39 19.80
N LYS A 542 23.15 -42.58 19.19
CA LYS A 542 24.03 -42.97 18.07
C LYS A 542 23.34 -43.47 16.80
N ASP A 543 22.01 -43.54 16.75
CA ASP A 543 21.30 -43.98 15.54
C ASP A 543 20.11 -43.06 15.16
N ILE A 544 20.34 -41.74 15.16
CA ILE A 544 19.42 -40.80 14.48
C ILE A 544 20.14 -40.30 13.23
N PRO A 545 19.57 -40.47 12.03
CA PRO A 545 20.16 -39.92 10.81
C PRO A 545 20.25 -38.41 10.95
N ILE A 546 21.48 -37.90 10.84
CA ILE A 546 21.78 -36.47 10.76
C ILE A 546 21.11 -35.97 9.48
N VAL A 547 19.92 -35.39 9.62
CA VAL A 547 19.38 -34.48 8.62
C VAL A 547 20.33 -33.28 8.61
N GLN A 548 21.16 -33.21 7.59
CA GLN A 548 21.98 -32.06 7.29
C GLN A 548 21.06 -30.84 7.12
N ASN A 549 21.18 -29.90 8.05
CA ASN A 549 20.65 -28.53 8.02
C ASN A 549 19.19 -28.35 7.57
N PRO A 550 18.21 -28.14 8.49
CA PRO A 550 17.08 -27.30 8.17
C PRO A 550 17.62 -25.87 8.00
N GLY A 551 17.72 -25.42 6.75
CA GLY A 551 17.92 -24.00 6.46
C GLY A 551 16.86 -23.20 7.22
N ILE A 552 17.29 -22.10 7.83
CA ILE A 552 16.47 -21.16 8.60
C ILE A 552 15.19 -20.85 7.81
N LEU A 553 14.05 -21.38 8.24
CA LEU A 553 12.74 -21.02 7.75
C LEU A 553 12.55 -19.53 8.07
N HIS A 554 12.47 -18.68 7.05
CA HIS A 554 12.30 -17.24 7.27
C HIS A 554 10.97 -16.97 7.99
N LYS A 555 11.06 -16.32 9.15
CA LYS A 555 9.93 -15.85 9.95
C LYS A 555 9.26 -14.67 9.23
N GLU A 556 8.34 -14.93 8.30
CA GLU A 556 7.64 -13.87 7.56
C GLU A 556 6.16 -13.83 7.94
N MET A 557 5.73 -12.75 8.59
CA MET A 557 4.30 -12.50 8.81
C MET A 557 3.71 -11.75 7.61
N ASN A 558 2.68 -12.33 7.01
CA ASN A 558 1.99 -11.74 5.87
C ASN A 558 0.47 -11.88 5.98
N GLY A 559 -0.24 -11.04 5.26
CA GLY A 559 -1.69 -11.09 5.26
C GLY A 559 -2.32 -10.10 4.31
N ASN A 560 -3.64 -10.03 4.34
CA ASN A 560 -4.35 -8.85 3.92
C ASN A 560 -4.00 -7.72 4.88
N ILE A 561 -3.56 -6.59 4.35
CA ILE A 561 -3.00 -5.48 5.15
C ILE A 561 -3.81 -4.18 5.03
N ASP A 562 -4.91 -4.22 4.27
CA ASP A 562 -5.88 -3.15 4.15
C ASP A 562 -7.17 -3.62 3.46
N LEU A 563 -8.12 -2.68 3.33
CA LEU A 563 -9.24 -2.75 2.41
C LEU A 563 -9.56 -1.35 1.88
N LYS A 564 -9.74 -1.18 0.57
CA LYS A 564 -10.19 0.08 -0.05
C LYS A 564 -11.55 -0.13 -0.69
N ILE A 565 -12.47 0.82 -0.52
CA ILE A 565 -13.85 0.76 -1.01
C ILE A 565 -14.22 2.05 -1.73
N SER A 566 -14.60 1.94 -3.00
CA SER A 566 -15.17 3.06 -3.77
C SER A 566 -16.51 2.69 -4.38
N SER A 567 -17.33 3.72 -4.62
CA SER A 567 -18.65 3.63 -5.25
C SER A 567 -18.77 4.55 -6.47
N GLY A 568 -17.63 4.96 -7.06
CA GLY A 568 -17.61 5.94 -8.15
C GLY A 568 -17.69 7.41 -7.72
N GLY A 569 -17.75 7.67 -6.40
CA GLY A 569 -17.74 9.01 -5.83
C GLY A 569 -16.37 9.69 -5.90
N PRO A 570 -16.24 10.93 -5.37
CA PRO A 570 -15.01 11.71 -5.41
C PRO A 570 -13.92 11.19 -4.47
N THR A 571 -14.27 10.35 -3.50
CA THR A 571 -13.39 9.78 -2.48
C THR A 571 -13.60 8.27 -2.35
N PHE A 572 -12.71 7.58 -1.63
CA PHE A 572 -12.84 6.19 -1.24
C PHE A 572 -12.56 6.03 0.26
N THR A 573 -13.10 4.99 0.89
CA THR A 573 -12.75 4.64 2.27
C THR A 573 -11.65 3.59 2.29
N ALA A 574 -10.70 3.74 3.20
CA ALA A 574 -9.61 2.80 3.43
C ALA A 574 -9.58 2.31 4.88
N TYR A 575 -9.45 0.99 5.06
CA TYR A 575 -9.21 0.33 6.34
C TYR A 575 -7.74 -0.05 6.41
N ALA A 576 -7.04 0.30 7.49
CA ALA A 576 -5.65 -0.06 7.69
C ALA A 576 -5.51 -1.39 8.45
N GLY A 577 -4.51 -2.18 8.07
CA GLY A 577 -4.10 -3.37 8.79
C GLY A 577 -4.94 -4.62 8.51
N PRO A 578 -4.59 -5.75 9.14
CA PRO A 578 -5.26 -7.01 8.93
C PRO A 578 -6.73 -6.97 9.35
N PRO A 579 -7.61 -7.72 8.65
CA PRO A 579 -9.00 -7.81 9.04
C PRO A 579 -9.13 -8.52 10.40
N TYR A 580 -10.07 -8.01 11.19
CA TYR A 580 -10.45 -8.49 12.51
C TYR A 580 -11.98 -8.38 12.63
N ASN A 581 -12.58 -9.20 13.49
CA ASN A 581 -14.02 -9.18 13.75
C ASN A 581 -14.29 -9.47 15.23
N ASN A 582 -15.00 -8.56 15.88
CA ASN A 582 -15.39 -8.71 17.29
C ASN A 582 -16.77 -9.37 17.44
N GLU A 583 -17.37 -9.80 16.33
CA GLU A 583 -18.74 -10.31 16.26
C GLU A 583 -18.78 -11.77 15.80
N GLY A 584 -19.65 -12.56 16.44
CA GLY A 584 -19.92 -13.96 16.09
C GLY A 584 -19.14 -15.00 16.92
N GLN A 585 -19.35 -16.29 16.61
CA GLN A 585 -18.69 -17.42 17.29
C GLN A 585 -17.18 -17.52 17.00
N PHE A 586 -16.71 -16.89 15.92
CA PHE A 586 -15.31 -16.89 15.49
C PHE A 586 -14.78 -15.45 15.51
N ALA A 587 -14.63 -14.90 16.72
CA ALA A 587 -14.02 -13.59 16.90
C ALA A 587 -12.52 -13.65 16.61
N ILE A 588 -12.04 -12.71 15.80
CA ILE A 588 -10.64 -12.55 15.42
C ILE A 588 -10.18 -11.21 15.99
N GLU A 589 -9.23 -11.27 16.91
CA GLU A 589 -8.66 -10.09 17.55
C GLU A 589 -7.85 -9.24 16.54
N PRO A 590 -7.77 -7.91 16.78
CA PRO A 590 -6.84 -7.05 16.08
C PRO A 590 -5.40 -7.57 16.17
N PHE A 591 -4.65 -7.42 15.08
CA PHE A 591 -3.25 -7.79 15.06
C PHE A 591 -2.44 -6.94 16.05
N GLN A 592 -1.55 -7.57 16.82
CA GLN A 592 -0.71 -6.90 17.80
C GLN A 592 0.72 -7.44 17.78
N TRP A 593 1.70 -6.61 17.41
CA TRP A 593 3.12 -7.00 17.27
C TRP A 593 3.67 -7.64 18.54
N SER A 594 3.48 -7.03 19.70
CA SER A 594 4.01 -7.50 20.99
C SER A 594 3.47 -8.87 21.45
N LYS A 595 2.34 -9.32 20.89
CA LYS A 595 1.75 -10.64 21.18
C LYS A 595 2.17 -11.73 20.21
N THR A 596 2.90 -11.41 19.14
CA THR A 596 3.34 -12.41 18.17
C THR A 596 4.65 -13.06 18.59
N LEU A 597 4.91 -14.28 18.06
CA LEU A 597 6.20 -14.96 18.18
C LEU A 597 7.31 -14.31 17.32
N PHE A 598 6.96 -13.27 16.55
CA PHE A 598 7.80 -12.57 15.59
C PHE A 598 7.91 -11.08 15.89
N ASN A 599 7.84 -10.73 17.18
CA ASN A 599 8.00 -9.36 17.68
C ASN A 599 9.41 -8.78 17.48
N ASP A 600 10.36 -9.61 17.01
CA ASP A 600 11.73 -9.28 16.64
C ASP A 600 11.85 -8.73 15.19
N ILE A 601 10.83 -8.90 14.34
CA ILE A 601 10.81 -8.34 12.97
C ILE A 601 10.89 -6.81 13.02
N CYS A 602 11.66 -6.19 12.14
CA CYS A 602 11.76 -4.73 12.07
C CYS A 602 10.44 -4.07 11.61
N HIS A 603 9.82 -3.27 12.49
CA HIS A 603 8.55 -2.57 12.24
C HIS A 603 8.58 -1.12 12.78
N GLN A 604 9.69 -0.41 12.56
CA GLN A 604 9.87 0.98 12.96
C GLN A 604 8.73 1.88 12.46
N GLY A 605 8.27 2.77 13.32
CA GLY A 605 7.18 3.72 13.02
C GLY A 605 5.79 3.12 12.99
N GLN A 606 5.63 1.80 13.04
CA GLN A 606 4.33 1.15 13.10
C GLN A 606 3.73 1.20 14.53
N PRO A 607 2.40 1.25 14.65
CA PRO A 607 1.69 1.02 15.91
C PRO A 607 1.84 -0.45 16.35
N ASP A 608 1.80 -0.70 17.67
CA ASP A 608 1.82 -2.07 18.20
C ASP A 608 0.51 -2.81 17.89
N VAL A 609 -0.63 -2.16 18.10
CA VAL A 609 -1.98 -2.70 17.88
C VAL A 609 -2.59 -2.09 16.62
N TRP A 610 -3.17 -2.94 15.76
CA TRP A 610 -3.80 -2.57 14.49
C TRP A 610 -5.32 -2.65 14.57
N ASP A 611 -5.88 -1.78 15.39
CA ASP A 611 -7.32 -1.65 15.66
C ASP A 611 -7.79 -0.26 15.21
N PHE A 612 -7.85 -0.06 13.89
CA PHE A 612 -8.17 1.24 13.29
C PHE A 612 -9.58 1.27 12.72
N GLU A 613 -10.25 2.39 12.92
CA GLU A 613 -11.46 2.76 12.21
C GLU A 613 -11.15 3.07 10.73
N PRO A 614 -12.13 2.90 9.81
CA PRO A 614 -11.96 3.33 8.42
C PRO A 614 -11.70 4.83 8.30
N VAL A 615 -10.89 5.19 7.30
CA VAL A 615 -10.57 6.56 6.94
C VAL A 615 -11.12 6.89 5.56
N GLU A 616 -11.84 8.00 5.46
CA GLU A 616 -12.04 8.72 4.21
C GLU A 616 -11.18 9.98 4.28
N THR A 617 -10.24 10.16 3.34
CA THR A 617 -9.28 11.26 3.43
C THR A 617 -9.90 12.56 2.94
N ASP A 618 -9.95 13.55 3.84
CA ASP A 618 -10.27 14.92 3.49
C ASP A 618 -9.07 15.60 2.83
N TRP A 619 -9.12 15.70 1.51
CA TRP A 619 -8.16 16.46 0.70
C TRP A 619 -8.38 17.95 0.87
N VAL A 620 -7.30 18.71 1.05
CA VAL A 620 -7.36 20.12 1.44
C VAL A 620 -7.54 21.06 0.25
N TRP A 621 -7.16 20.64 -0.96
CA TRP A 621 -7.35 21.46 -2.15
C TRP A 621 -8.40 20.85 -3.07
N SER A 622 -9.52 21.56 -3.23
CA SER A 622 -10.59 21.19 -4.15
C SER A 622 -10.07 21.12 -5.58
N GLN A 623 -10.68 20.26 -6.41
CA GLN A 623 -10.51 20.36 -7.85
C GLN A 623 -10.96 21.75 -8.28
N ALA A 624 -10.09 22.51 -8.94
CA ALA A 624 -10.55 23.66 -9.69
C ALA A 624 -11.55 23.13 -10.72
N SER A 625 -12.84 23.34 -10.45
CA SER A 625 -13.92 23.03 -11.37
C SER A 625 -13.72 23.89 -12.62
N GLU A 626 -13.09 23.32 -13.65
CA GLU A 626 -13.15 23.83 -15.03
C GLU A 626 -14.55 23.55 -15.63
N VAL A 627 -15.61 24.03 -14.96
CA VAL A 627 -17.01 23.89 -15.38
C VAL A 627 -17.64 25.25 -15.73
N ASN A 628 -16.90 26.36 -15.70
CA ASN A 628 -17.47 27.70 -15.90
C ASN A 628 -16.87 28.56 -17.03
N ASP A 629 -16.30 27.97 -18.10
CA ASP A 629 -15.86 28.75 -19.27
C ASP A 629 -16.42 28.25 -20.63
N ILE A 630 -17.55 27.53 -20.65
CA ILE A 630 -18.26 27.17 -21.89
C ILE A 630 -19.46 28.11 -22.20
N GLU A 631 -19.77 29.08 -21.33
CA GLU A 631 -20.68 30.19 -21.69
C GLU A 631 -19.95 31.53 -21.63
N LYS A 632 -19.17 31.82 -22.68
CA LYS A 632 -18.94 33.19 -23.17
C LYS A 632 -18.53 33.22 -24.63
#